data_AF-A0A3D3VDC5-F1
#
_entry.id   AF-A0A3D3VDC5-F1
#
_cell.length_a   1.000
_cell.length_b   1.000
_cell.length_c   1.000
_cell.angle_alpha   90.00
_cell.angle_beta   90.00
_cell.angle_gamma   90.00
#
_symmetry.space_group_name_H-M   'P 1'
#
loop_
_entity.id
_entity.type
_entity.pdbx_description
1 polymer ?
#
loop_
_entity_poly.entity_id
_entity_poly.type
_entity_poly.pdbx_seq_one_letter_code
_entity_poly.pdbx_strand_id
1 'polypeptide(L)' 'AMAFAWRVLKLVVEPGGAVALAAILSGKVETSDQTIVAVLSGGNVDTAMFTACIEVD' A
#
# COMPACT_ATOMS: atom_id res chain seq x y z
N ALA A 1 3.32 0.37 3.52
CA ALA A 1 2.30 -0.12 2.55
C ALA A 1 2.74 0.02 1.10
N MET A 2 3.15 1.22 0.64
CA MET A 2 3.66 1.41 -0.73
C MET A 2 4.80 0.43 -1.09
N ALA A 3 5.80 0.28 -0.22
CA ALA A 3 6.87 -0.70 -0.39
C ALA A 3 6.36 -2.15 -0.59
N PHE A 4 5.35 -2.56 0.18
CA PHE A 4 4.73 -3.88 0.03
C PHE A 4 4.01 -4.01 -1.32
N ALA A 5 3.20 -3.02 -1.70
CA ALA A 5 2.49 -3.01 -2.99
C ALA A 5 3.47 -3.09 -4.17
N TRP A 6 4.60 -2.37 -4.10
CA TRP A 6 5.66 -2.45 -5.09
C TRP A 6 6.33 -3.84 -5.12
N ARG A 7 6.90 -4.29 -3.98
CA ARG A 7 7.72 -5.51 -3.92
C ARG A 7 6.89 -6.78 -4.12
N VAL A 8 5.65 -6.81 -3.64
CA VAL A 8 4.83 -8.02 -3.59
C VAL A 8 3.76 -8.03 -4.68
N LEU A 9 3.07 -6.91 -4.91
CA LEU A 9 1.96 -6.84 -5.88
C LEU A 9 2.38 -6.29 -7.25
N LYS A 10 3.58 -5.69 -7.34
CA LYS A 10 4.17 -5.11 -8.57
C LYS A 10 3.33 -3.92 -9.07
N LEU A 11 2.72 -3.22 -8.12
CA LEU A 11 1.89 -2.05 -8.37
C LEU A 11 2.60 -0.79 -7.90
N VAL A 12 2.53 0.25 -8.72
CA VAL A 12 2.84 1.63 -8.31
C VAL A 12 1.55 2.22 -7.74
N VAL A 13 1.62 2.67 -6.49
CA VAL A 13 0.51 3.30 -5.77
C VAL A 13 0.99 4.54 -5.07
N GLU A 14 0.16 5.57 -5.03
CA GLU A 14 0.45 6.81 -4.30
C GLU A 14 0.17 6.63 -2.80
N PRO A 15 0.67 7.53 -1.92
CA PRO A 15 0.48 7.41 -0.48
C PRO A 15 -0.99 7.31 -0.07
N GLY A 16 -1.86 8.17 -0.63
CA GLY A 16 -3.30 8.16 -0.39
C GLY A 16 -3.97 6.89 -0.90
N GLY A 17 -3.59 6.43 -2.09
CA GLY A 17 -4.10 5.20 -2.71
C GLY A 17 -3.73 3.93 -1.94
N ALA A 18 -2.69 3.96 -1.10
CA ALA A 18 -2.24 2.83 -0.31
C ALA A 18 -2.82 2.77 1.11
N VAL A 19 -3.68 3.72 1.53
CA VAL A 19 -4.14 3.84 2.93
C VAL A 19 -4.93 2.62 3.40
N ALA A 20 -5.82 2.07 2.56
CA ALA A 20 -6.59 0.87 2.91
C ALA A 20 -5.68 -0.34 3.18
N LEU A 21 -4.69 -0.55 2.30
CA LEU A 21 -3.67 -1.59 2.48
C LEU A 21 -2.81 -1.32 3.73
N ALA A 22 -2.48 -0.06 4.02
CA ALA A 22 -1.74 0.31 5.22
C ALA A 22 -2.51 -0.04 6.50
N ALA A 23 -3.82 0.22 6.55
CA ALA A 23 -4.66 -0.10 7.69
C ALA A 23 -4.70 -1.61 7.95
N ILE A 24 -4.86 -2.41 6.89
CA ILE A 24 -4.84 -3.88 6.97
C ILE A 24 -3.49 -4.38 7.46
N LEU A 25 -2.39 -3.99 6.81
CA LEU A 25 -1.04 -4.47 7.18
C LEU A 25 -0.62 -4.03 8.59
N SER A 26 -1.18 -2.94 9.11
CA SER A 26 -0.90 -2.46 10.47
C SER A 26 -1.85 -3.04 11.53
N GLY A 27 -2.74 -3.98 11.17
CA GLY A 27 -3.70 -4.59 12.09
C GLY A 27 -4.75 -3.61 12.63
N LYS A 28 -5.02 -2.51 11.93
CA LYS A 28 -6.06 -1.52 12.31
C LYS A 28 -7.46 -1.93 11.88
N VAL A 29 -7.57 -3.01 11.11
CA VAL A 29 -8.82 -3.60 10.62
C VAL A 29 -8.76 -5.07 10.98
N GLU A 30 -9.85 -5.61 11.56
CA GLU A 30 -9.98 -7.05 11.80
C GLU A 30 -10.08 -7.78 10.46
N THR A 31 -9.33 -8.85 10.29
CA THR A 31 -9.26 -9.60 9.03
C THR A 31 -9.36 -11.11 9.19
N SER A 32 -9.41 -11.62 10.43
CA SER A 32 -9.44 -13.05 10.70
C SER A 32 -10.73 -13.67 10.19
N ASP A 33 -10.62 -14.85 9.56
CA ASP A 33 -11.75 -15.63 9.03
C ASP A 33 -12.66 -14.87 8.03
N GLN A 34 -12.11 -13.87 7.34
CA GLN A 34 -12.83 -13.03 6.39
C GLN A 34 -12.11 -12.93 5.04
N THR A 35 -12.89 -12.85 3.96
CA THR A 35 -12.36 -12.43 2.64
C THR A 35 -12.31 -10.90 2.61
N ILE A 36 -11.11 -10.35 2.51
CA ILE A 36 -10.88 -8.90 2.56
C ILE A 36 -10.59 -8.36 1.17
N VAL A 37 -11.17 -7.21 0.84
CA VAL A 37 -10.89 -6.44 -0.37
C VAL A 37 -10.35 -5.08 0.02
N ALA A 38 -9.18 -4.72 -0.51
CA ALA A 38 -8.61 -3.39 -0.38
C ALA A 38 -8.59 -2.70 -1.74
N VAL A 39 -9.16 -1.50 -1.82
CA VAL A 39 -9.09 -0.68 -3.03
C VAL A 39 -7.81 0.14 -3.00
N LEU A 40 -6.95 -0.06 -3.99
CA LEU A 40 -5.79 0.78 -4.25
C LEU A 40 -6.20 1.86 -5.24
N SER A 41 -6.60 3.02 -4.72
CA SER A 41 -7.41 3.99 -5.48
C SER A 41 -6.65 4.86 -6.48
N GLY A 42 -5.32 4.96 -6.36
CA GLY A 42 -4.52 5.88 -7.15
C GLY A 42 -3.02 5.55 -7.16
N GLY A 43 -2.34 5.99 -8.21
CA GLY A 43 -0.91 5.76 -8.46
C GLY A 43 -0.17 7.00 -8.95
N ASN A 44 -0.76 8.19 -8.82
CA ASN A 44 -0.16 9.44 -9.28
C ASN A 44 0.81 9.95 -8.22
N VAL A 45 2.09 9.60 -8.38
CA VAL A 45 3.13 9.89 -7.39
C VAL A 45 4.38 10.42 -8.07
N ASP A 46 5.00 11.43 -7.45
CA ASP A 46 6.30 11.93 -7.86
C ASP A 46 7.40 10.87 -7.65
N THR A 47 8.38 10.81 -8.56
CA THR A 47 9.43 9.78 -8.53
C THR A 47 10.29 9.84 -7.26
N ALA A 48 10.62 11.04 -6.75
CA ALA A 48 11.42 11.16 -5.54
C ALA A 48 10.65 10.66 -4.32
N MET A 49 9.37 11.02 -4.21
CA MET A 49 8.48 10.53 -3.15
C MET A 49 8.30 9.01 -3.23
N PHE A 50 8.06 8.47 -4.43
CA PHE A 50 7.88 7.04 -4.63
C PHE A 50 9.13 6.28 -4.17
N THR A 51 10.31 6.70 -4.63
CA THR A 51 11.61 6.09 -4.29
C THR A 51 11.82 6.09 -2.78
N ALA A 52 11.67 7.25 -2.12
CA ALA A 52 11.79 7.36 -0.67
C ALA A 52 10.83 6.43 0.10
N CYS A 53 9.63 6.15 -0.45
CA CYS A 53 8.63 5.29 0.19
C CYS A 53 8.84 3.78 -0.06
N ILE A 54 9.61 3.38 -1.07
CA ILE A 54 9.84 1.97 -1.42
C ILE A 54 11.23 1.45 -1.03
N GLU A 55 12.16 2.34 -0.68
CA GLU A 55 13.53 2.02 -0.23
C GLU A 55 13.63 1.71 1.27
N VAL A 56 12.49 1.50 1.95
CA VAL A 56 12.48 1.16 3.37
C VAL A 56 13.00 -0.26 3.57
N ASP A 57 14.09 -0.43 4.33
CA ASP A 57 14.61 -1.74 4.77
C ASP A 57 13.58 -2.50 5.63
#